data_AF-A0A1B6BZP3-F1
#
_entry.id   AF-A0A1B6BZP3-F1
#
_cell.length_a   1.000
_cell.length_b   1.000
_cell.length_c   1.000
_cell.angle_alpha   90.00
_cell.angle_beta   90.00
_cell.angle_gamma   90.00
#
_symmetry.space_group_name_H-M   'P 1'
#
loop_
_entity.id
_entity.type
_entity.pdbx_description
1 polymer ?
#
loop_
_entity_poly.entity_id
_entity_poly.type
_entity_poly.pdbx_seq_one_letter_code
_entity_poly.pdbx_strand_id
1 'polypeptide(L)'
;MKLCFVLALITLAFGAKDDVVILEKYEPIIYKYHRYRNCYGSNLTVVSVPDNVILTLDNCTKYMDRKYFQQEPKVYWSIARPHEFFTLVLLDPNIKSYEPEECYLLWLVTNIWGYDLVKSNFTDAETIMPYKAPTARVGSGLHRYQFIIFYQRYKIKPHTLKQKERRMFRLWDWFLKNKQGKFKGPIAGVQFSTRE
;
A
#
# COMPACT_ATOMS: atom_id res chain seq x y z
N MET A 1 24.76 -54.54 27.04
CA MET A 1 24.96 -53.69 25.84
C MET A 1 24.11 -54.24 24.68
N LYS A 2 22.85 -53.79 24.59
CA LYS A 2 22.12 -53.44 23.36
C LYS A 2 20.67 -53.11 23.76
N LEU A 3 20.21 -52.02 23.18
CA LEU A 3 19.14 -51.14 23.62
C LEU A 3 17.78 -51.63 23.10
N CYS A 4 16.73 -51.35 23.88
CA CYS A 4 15.30 -51.45 23.58
C CYS A 4 14.90 -50.98 22.17
N PHE A 5 13.82 -51.54 21.63
CA PHE A 5 12.61 -50.76 21.31
C PHE A 5 11.38 -51.68 21.36
N VAL A 6 10.49 -51.37 22.30
CA VAL A 6 9.19 -52.04 22.50
C VAL A 6 8.23 -51.61 21.39
N LEU A 7 7.55 -52.60 20.83
CA LEU A 7 6.50 -52.45 19.83
C LEU A 7 5.18 -51.96 20.46
N ALA A 8 4.40 -51.30 19.60
CA ALA A 8 2.94 -51.10 19.64
C ALA A 8 2.39 -49.87 20.36
N LEU A 9 1.70 -49.01 19.60
CA LEU A 9 0.25 -49.18 19.43
C LEU A 9 -0.27 -48.37 18.24
N ILE A 10 -1.06 -49.05 17.42
CA ILE A 10 -1.84 -48.50 16.31
C ILE A 10 -3.06 -47.80 16.91
N THR A 11 -3.29 -46.55 16.53
CA THR A 11 -4.64 -45.95 16.54
C THR A 11 -4.98 -45.49 15.13
N LEU A 12 -5.85 -46.27 14.48
CA LEU A 12 -6.63 -45.84 13.34
C LEU A 12 -7.75 -44.95 13.85
N ALA A 13 -7.75 -43.67 13.47
CA ALA A 13 -8.89 -42.79 13.58
C ALA A 13 -9.17 -42.17 12.20
N PHE A 14 -10.34 -42.49 11.65
CA PHE A 14 -10.89 -41.92 10.42
C PHE A 14 -11.22 -40.44 10.62
N GLY A 15 -10.85 -39.54 9.69
CA GLY A 15 -11.32 -38.16 9.67
C GLY A 15 -10.54 -37.27 8.70
N ALA A 16 -11.25 -36.51 7.87
CA ALA A 16 -10.74 -35.75 6.73
C ALA A 16 -9.85 -34.53 7.08
N LYS A 17 -9.11 -34.07 6.05
CA LYS A 17 -8.40 -32.78 5.92
C LYS A 17 -7.20 -32.60 6.83
N ASP A 18 -6.02 -32.54 6.23
CA ASP A 18 -5.11 -31.41 6.41
C ASP A 18 -4.13 -31.43 5.24
N ASP A 19 -4.49 -30.72 4.17
CA ASP A 19 -3.51 -30.29 3.19
C ASP A 19 -2.49 -29.45 3.95
N VAL A 20 -1.30 -30.02 4.17
CA VAL A 20 -0.13 -29.28 4.61
C VAL A 20 0.21 -28.31 3.48
N VAL A 21 -0.45 -27.15 3.48
CA VAL A 21 -0.08 -26.02 2.64
C VAL A 21 1.23 -25.52 3.19
N ILE A 22 2.33 -25.93 2.57
CA ILE A 22 3.60 -25.23 2.72
C ILE A 22 3.32 -23.80 2.24
N LEU A 23 3.11 -22.89 3.18
CA LEU A 23 3.00 -21.46 2.90
C LEU A 23 4.36 -21.02 2.36
N GLU A 24 4.55 -21.14 1.05
CA GLU A 24 5.71 -20.58 0.38
C GLU A 24 5.85 -19.13 0.83
N LYS A 25 6.97 -18.86 1.50
CA LYS A 25 7.28 -17.56 2.06
C LYS A 25 7.14 -16.50 0.96
N TYR A 26 6.17 -15.60 1.10
CA TYR A 26 5.96 -14.54 0.12
C TYR A 26 7.14 -13.56 0.14
N GLU A 27 7.77 -13.38 -1.01
CA GLU A 27 8.81 -12.41 -1.24
C GLU A 27 8.41 -11.54 -2.46
N PRO A 28 7.94 -10.30 -2.25
CA PRO A 28 7.51 -9.44 -3.35
C PRO A 28 8.70 -8.90 -4.15
N ILE A 29 8.48 -8.60 -5.43
CA ILE A 29 9.41 -7.77 -6.22
C ILE A 29 9.41 -6.36 -5.63
N ILE A 30 10.60 -5.86 -5.30
CA ILE A 30 10.78 -4.52 -4.72
C ILE A 30 11.35 -3.60 -5.80
N TYR A 31 10.67 -2.48 -6.02
CA TYR A 31 11.13 -1.41 -6.90
C TYR A 31 11.88 -0.34 -6.10
N LYS A 32 12.71 0.45 -6.79
CA LYS A 32 13.30 1.66 -6.20
C LYS A 32 12.25 2.77 -6.20
N TYR A 33 12.05 3.41 -5.07
CA TYR A 33 11.21 4.62 -5.02
C TYR A 33 11.85 5.76 -5.80
N HIS A 34 11.03 6.50 -6.55
CA HIS A 34 11.46 7.68 -7.28
C HIS A 34 10.55 8.87 -6.97
N ARG A 35 11.14 9.97 -6.53
CA ARG A 35 10.42 11.22 -6.23
C ARG A 35 9.56 11.72 -7.39
N TYR A 36 10.01 11.52 -8.63
CA TYR A 36 9.35 12.09 -9.82
C TYR A 36 8.62 11.06 -10.70
N ARG A 37 8.80 9.76 -10.47
CA ARG A 37 8.28 8.70 -11.35
C ARG A 37 8.04 7.38 -10.61
N ASN A 38 6.89 7.26 -9.95
CA ASN A 38 6.41 6.00 -9.37
C ASN A 38 5.41 5.33 -10.32
N CYS A 39 5.95 4.67 -11.36
CA CYS A 39 5.20 3.89 -12.36
C CYS A 39 5.85 2.51 -12.50
N TYR A 40 5.49 1.59 -11.61
CA TYR A 40 6.06 0.24 -11.58
C TYR A 40 5.10 -0.74 -10.92
N GLY A 41 5.34 -2.04 -11.10
CA GLY A 41 4.45 -3.10 -10.63
C GLY A 41 3.15 -3.13 -11.43
N SER A 42 2.76 -4.32 -11.91
CA SER A 42 1.56 -4.46 -12.72
C SER A 42 0.29 -4.43 -11.85
N ASN A 43 -0.86 -4.29 -12.52
CA ASN A 43 -2.19 -4.55 -11.94
C ASN A 43 -2.67 -3.61 -10.83
N LEU A 44 -1.97 -2.50 -10.56
CA LEU A 44 -2.49 -1.44 -9.69
C LEU A 44 -3.44 -0.55 -10.49
N THR A 45 -4.68 -0.43 -10.03
CA THR A 45 -5.73 0.36 -10.65
C THR A 45 -6.34 1.29 -9.62
N VAL A 46 -6.38 2.58 -9.93
CA VAL A 46 -7.07 3.59 -9.12
C VAL A 46 -8.24 4.11 -9.93
N VAL A 47 -9.44 4.09 -9.37
CA VAL A 47 -10.67 4.52 -10.03
C VAL A 47 -11.27 5.68 -9.26
N SER A 48 -11.39 6.81 -9.94
CA SER A 48 -11.93 8.04 -9.38
C SER A 48 -13.43 7.92 -9.10
N VAL A 49 -13.93 8.64 -8.09
CA VAL A 49 -15.35 8.64 -7.72
C VAL A 49 -15.86 10.09 -7.73
N PRO A 50 -17.03 10.38 -8.34
CA PRO A 50 -17.94 9.46 -9.03
C PRO A 50 -17.61 9.25 -10.51
N ASP A 51 -16.64 9.99 -11.07
CA ASP A 51 -16.43 10.07 -12.52
C ASP A 51 -15.87 8.79 -13.18
N ASN A 52 -15.43 7.81 -12.38
CA ASN A 52 -14.84 6.55 -12.86
C ASN A 52 -13.64 6.74 -13.79
N VAL A 53 -12.85 7.79 -13.60
CA VAL A 53 -11.58 7.96 -14.31
C VAL A 53 -10.59 6.93 -13.79
N ILE A 54 -10.05 6.14 -14.71
CA ILE A 54 -9.14 5.03 -14.40
C ILE A 54 -7.69 5.49 -14.53
N LEU A 55 -6.90 5.27 -13.49
CA LEU A 55 -5.45 5.45 -13.46
C LEU A 55 -4.77 4.09 -13.30
N THR A 56 -3.93 3.72 -14.27
CA THR A 56 -3.15 2.49 -14.34
C THR A 56 -1.71 2.82 -14.80
N LEU A 57 -0.89 1.80 -15.05
CA LEU A 57 0.43 2.00 -15.67
C LEU A 57 0.35 2.63 -17.07
N ASP A 58 -0.67 2.31 -17.87
CA ASP A 58 -0.80 2.75 -19.27
C ASP A 58 -0.97 4.27 -19.41
N ASN A 59 -1.52 4.90 -18.39
CA ASN A 59 -1.67 6.34 -18.30
C ASN A 59 -0.92 6.95 -17.11
N CYS A 60 0.04 6.21 -16.56
CA CYS A 60 0.89 6.72 -15.49
C CYS A 60 1.67 7.95 -15.98
N THR A 61 1.81 8.94 -15.12
CA THR A 61 2.36 10.29 -15.36
C THR A 61 1.51 11.24 -16.20
N LYS A 62 0.42 10.77 -16.84
CA LYS A 62 -0.45 11.64 -17.65
C LYS A 62 -1.06 12.73 -16.77
N TYR A 63 -1.35 13.85 -17.43
CA TYR A 63 -2.13 14.90 -16.81
C TYR A 63 -3.56 14.41 -16.58
N MET A 64 -4.06 14.63 -15.37
CA MET A 64 -5.46 14.43 -15.01
C MET A 64 -5.94 15.64 -14.24
N ASP A 65 -7.19 16.03 -14.46
CA ASP A 65 -7.80 17.11 -13.70
C ASP A 65 -7.96 16.68 -12.23
N ARG A 66 -7.54 17.54 -11.30
CA ARG A 66 -7.67 17.27 -9.86
C ARG A 66 -9.11 17.06 -9.42
N LYS A 67 -10.10 17.55 -10.20
CA LYS A 67 -11.53 17.37 -9.91
C LYS A 67 -11.93 15.90 -9.79
N TYR A 68 -11.29 15.02 -10.56
CA TYR A 68 -11.61 13.58 -10.56
C TYR A 68 -11.27 12.92 -9.23
N PHE A 69 -10.30 13.48 -8.50
CA PHE A 69 -9.83 12.98 -7.21
C PHE A 69 -10.25 13.93 -6.08
N GLN A 70 -11.43 14.52 -6.13
CA GLN A 70 -11.95 15.27 -4.97
C GLN A 70 -12.54 14.35 -3.91
N GLN A 71 -12.98 13.15 -4.31
CA GLN A 71 -13.42 12.09 -3.40
C GLN A 71 -12.38 10.99 -3.31
N GLU A 72 -12.44 10.22 -2.22
CA GLU A 72 -11.59 9.05 -2.03
C GLU A 72 -11.79 8.07 -3.20
N PRO A 73 -10.73 7.74 -3.96
CA PRO A 73 -10.85 6.83 -5.07
C PRO A 73 -10.86 5.38 -4.59
N LYS A 74 -11.39 4.49 -5.44
CA LYS A 74 -11.24 3.05 -5.24
C LYS A 74 -9.85 2.62 -5.68
N VAL A 75 -9.17 1.80 -4.89
CA VAL A 75 -7.82 1.31 -5.19
C VAL A 75 -7.82 -0.21 -5.19
N TYR A 76 -7.49 -0.78 -6.33
CA TYR A 76 -7.45 -2.20 -6.58
C TYR A 76 -6.04 -2.64 -6.90
N TRP A 77 -5.61 -3.77 -6.33
CA TRP A 77 -4.43 -4.47 -6.78
C TRP A 77 -4.75 -5.95 -6.97
N SER A 78 -5.07 -6.36 -8.21
CA SER A 78 -5.69 -7.66 -8.49
C SER A 78 -4.79 -8.87 -8.24
N ILE A 79 -3.49 -8.64 -8.06
CA ILE A 79 -2.49 -9.68 -7.75
C ILE A 79 -2.10 -9.72 -6.27
N ALA A 80 -2.81 -9.00 -5.40
CA ALA A 80 -2.56 -9.02 -3.97
C ALA A 80 -2.79 -10.44 -3.41
N ARG A 81 -1.80 -10.98 -2.70
CA ARG A 81 -1.93 -12.30 -2.06
C ARG A 81 -2.98 -12.23 -0.94
N PRO A 82 -4.03 -13.08 -0.95
CA PRO A 82 -5.18 -12.91 -0.05
C PRO A 82 -4.84 -12.86 1.44
N HIS A 83 -3.85 -13.63 1.92
CA HIS A 83 -3.54 -13.79 3.34
C HIS A 83 -2.33 -12.97 3.82
N GLU A 84 -1.99 -11.91 3.10
CA GLU A 84 -0.89 -11.00 3.41
C GLU A 84 -1.42 -9.60 3.71
N PHE A 85 -0.62 -8.78 4.41
CA PHE A 85 -0.97 -7.38 4.64
C PHE A 85 -0.27 -6.44 3.67
N PHE A 86 -0.94 -5.34 3.40
CA PHE A 86 -0.46 -4.28 2.53
C PHE A 86 -0.66 -2.91 3.17
N THR A 87 0.09 -1.95 2.67
CA THR A 87 -0.02 -0.53 3.01
C THR A 87 -0.17 0.27 1.74
N LEU A 88 -1.15 1.17 1.73
CA LEU A 88 -1.37 2.15 0.67
C LEU A 88 -0.92 3.52 1.15
N VAL A 89 -0.17 4.22 0.30
CA VAL A 89 0.24 5.61 0.52
C VAL A 89 -0.14 6.46 -0.69
N LEU A 90 -0.71 7.64 -0.44
CA LEU A 90 -0.85 8.71 -1.43
C LEU A 90 -0.01 9.91 -1.01
N LEU A 91 0.95 10.28 -1.86
CA LEU A 91 1.90 11.37 -1.60
C LEU A 91 1.90 12.42 -2.71
N ASP A 92 2.23 13.65 -2.34
CA ASP A 92 2.68 14.71 -3.24
C ASP A 92 4.11 15.13 -2.85
N PRO A 93 5.14 14.71 -3.61
CA PRO A 93 6.52 15.08 -3.35
C PRO A 93 6.93 16.41 -3.99
N ASN A 94 6.03 17.13 -4.67
CA ASN A 94 6.38 18.29 -5.49
C ASN A 94 6.19 19.65 -4.78
N ILE A 95 6.27 19.67 -3.46
CA ILE A 95 6.28 20.92 -2.69
C ILE A 95 7.68 21.54 -2.75
N LYS A 96 7.82 22.70 -3.41
CA LYS A 96 9.13 23.36 -3.66
C LYS A 96 9.95 23.64 -2.39
N SER A 97 9.28 23.90 -1.27
CA SER A 97 9.94 24.22 0.00
C SER A 97 10.28 23.00 0.86
N TYR A 98 10.09 21.77 0.35
CA TYR A 98 10.35 20.53 1.08
C TYR A 98 11.68 19.94 0.67
N GLU A 99 12.34 19.30 1.63
CA GLU A 99 13.58 18.56 1.39
C GLU A 99 13.33 17.33 0.47
N PRO A 100 14.39 16.75 -0.13
CA PRO A 100 14.28 15.61 -1.05
C PRO A 100 13.61 14.36 -0.47
N GLU A 101 13.62 14.17 0.85
CA GLU A 101 12.98 13.06 1.56
C GLU A 101 11.56 13.40 2.03
N GLU A 102 11.17 14.67 1.94
CA GLU A 102 9.92 15.20 2.46
C GLU A 102 8.83 15.25 1.38
N CYS A 103 7.60 14.94 1.78
CA CYS A 103 6.43 14.97 0.93
C CYS A 103 5.22 15.49 1.70
N TYR A 104 4.16 15.82 0.98
CA TYR A 104 2.85 16.05 1.56
C TYR A 104 2.08 14.72 1.58
N LEU A 105 1.69 14.24 2.76
CA LEU A 105 0.93 13.01 2.92
C LEU A 105 -0.58 13.25 2.72
N LEU A 106 -1.14 12.69 1.66
CA LEU A 106 -2.57 12.79 1.38
C LEU A 106 -3.36 11.61 1.94
N TRP A 107 -2.79 10.41 1.96
CA TRP A 107 -3.47 9.21 2.46
C TRP A 107 -2.45 8.17 2.95
N LEU A 108 -2.73 7.53 4.08
CA LEU A 108 -1.95 6.39 4.59
C LEU A 108 -2.89 5.39 5.24
N VAL A 109 -2.99 4.21 4.63
CA VAL A 109 -3.80 3.09 5.12
C VAL A 109 -2.90 1.88 5.27
N THR A 110 -2.95 1.23 6.42
CA THR A 110 -2.11 0.08 6.79
C THR A 110 -2.99 -1.10 7.15
N ASN A 111 -2.39 -2.26 7.41
CA ASN A 111 -3.14 -3.46 7.79
C ASN A 111 -4.18 -3.88 6.74
N ILE A 112 -4.03 -3.47 5.47
CA ILE A 112 -4.96 -3.83 4.41
C ILE A 112 -4.79 -5.33 4.13
N TRP A 113 -5.83 -6.11 4.35
CA TRP A 113 -5.81 -7.53 4.03
C TRP A 113 -5.81 -7.72 2.50
N GLY A 114 -5.01 -8.64 1.97
CA GLY A 114 -4.87 -8.78 0.52
C GLY A 114 -6.17 -9.05 -0.21
N TYR A 115 -7.05 -9.88 0.37
CA TYR A 115 -8.40 -10.12 -0.17
C TYR A 115 -9.23 -8.85 -0.33
N ASP A 116 -9.06 -7.92 0.61
CA ASP A 116 -9.75 -6.64 0.65
C ASP A 116 -9.16 -5.63 -0.34
N LEU A 117 -7.84 -5.67 -0.54
CA LEU A 117 -7.16 -4.86 -1.55
C LEU A 117 -7.57 -5.24 -2.99
N VAL A 118 -7.85 -6.52 -3.25
CA VAL A 118 -8.39 -6.97 -4.55
C VAL A 118 -9.79 -6.38 -4.80
N LYS A 119 -10.54 -6.06 -3.75
CA LYS A 119 -11.93 -5.59 -3.83
C LYS A 119 -12.09 -4.09 -3.57
N SER A 120 -11.00 -3.38 -3.24
CA SER A 120 -11.03 -2.00 -2.76
C SER A 120 -11.95 -1.80 -1.53
N ASN A 121 -11.93 -2.73 -0.58
CA ASN A 121 -12.71 -2.64 0.66
C ASN A 121 -11.80 -2.39 1.86
N PHE A 122 -11.65 -1.15 2.34
CA PHE A 122 -10.73 -0.84 3.43
C PHE A 122 -11.38 -0.78 4.82
N THR A 123 -12.57 -1.37 4.99
CA THR A 123 -13.35 -1.31 6.25
C THR A 123 -12.58 -1.84 7.47
N ASP A 124 -11.85 -2.95 7.32
CA ASP A 124 -11.07 -3.57 8.40
C ASP A 124 -9.60 -3.15 8.41
N ALA A 125 -9.21 -2.23 7.51
CA ALA A 125 -7.88 -1.67 7.46
C ALA A 125 -7.72 -0.53 8.48
N GLU A 126 -6.49 -0.13 8.73
CA GLU A 126 -6.17 0.93 9.67
C GLU A 126 -5.82 2.23 8.94
N THR A 127 -6.66 3.25 9.09
CA THR A 127 -6.43 4.57 8.50
C THR A 127 -5.55 5.43 9.42
N ILE A 128 -4.25 5.48 9.10
CA ILE A 128 -3.26 6.28 9.84
C ILE A 128 -3.38 7.77 9.49
N MET A 129 -3.64 8.08 8.22
CA MET A 129 -3.92 9.42 7.74
C MET A 129 -5.08 9.35 6.75
N PRO A 130 -6.25 9.95 7.02
CA PRO A 130 -7.41 9.86 6.14
C PRO A 130 -7.13 10.54 4.80
N TYR A 131 -7.89 10.14 3.77
CA TYR A 131 -7.77 10.72 2.45
C TYR A 131 -7.94 12.24 2.49
N LYS A 132 -7.11 12.93 1.72
CA LYS A 132 -7.24 14.35 1.43
C LYS A 132 -7.10 14.54 -0.07
N ALA A 133 -8.02 15.32 -0.64
CA ALA A 133 -7.98 15.64 -2.05
C ALA A 133 -6.70 16.41 -2.44
N PRO A 134 -6.18 16.21 -3.65
CA PRO A 134 -5.25 17.12 -4.31
C PRO A 134 -5.67 18.59 -4.17
N THR A 135 -4.80 19.38 -3.55
CA THR A 135 -5.06 20.81 -3.22
C THR A 135 -3.91 21.72 -3.66
N ALA A 136 -3.23 21.38 -4.75
CA ALA A 136 -2.25 22.26 -5.39
C ALA A 136 -2.81 23.69 -5.50
N ARG A 137 -2.05 24.68 -5.03
CA ARG A 137 -2.50 26.09 -4.98
C ARG A 137 -2.17 26.77 -6.31
N VAL A 138 -2.91 27.81 -6.65
CA VAL A 138 -2.54 28.71 -7.76
C VAL A 138 -1.14 29.26 -7.53
N GLY A 139 -0.28 29.19 -8.56
CA GLY A 139 1.14 29.53 -8.55
C GLY A 139 2.11 28.45 -8.03
N SER A 140 1.65 27.30 -7.53
CA SER A 140 2.56 26.27 -6.98
C SER A 140 3.23 25.39 -8.05
N GLY A 141 2.71 25.39 -9.28
CA GLY A 141 3.29 24.71 -10.43
C GLY A 141 2.77 23.28 -10.63
N LEU A 142 3.64 22.39 -11.11
CA LEU A 142 3.30 21.00 -11.41
C LEU A 142 3.36 20.13 -10.15
N HIS A 143 2.25 19.47 -9.84
CA HIS A 143 2.16 18.48 -8.75
C HIS A 143 2.03 17.07 -9.30
N ARG A 144 2.58 16.09 -8.57
CA ARG A 144 2.43 14.67 -8.86
C ARG A 144 1.80 13.98 -7.67
N TYR A 145 0.75 13.23 -7.90
CA TYR A 145 0.08 12.46 -6.86
C TYR A 145 0.36 10.99 -7.09
N GLN A 146 1.02 10.37 -6.11
CA GLN A 146 1.61 9.04 -6.23
C GLN A 146 0.88 8.06 -5.31
N PHE A 147 0.14 7.12 -5.89
CA PHE A 147 -0.43 5.97 -5.18
C PHE A 147 0.61 4.85 -5.18
N ILE A 148 0.98 4.38 -4.00
CA ILE A 148 2.05 3.39 -3.83
C ILE A 148 1.58 2.31 -2.88
N ILE A 149 1.77 1.05 -3.28
CA ILE A 149 1.54 -0.13 -2.44
C ILE A 149 2.88 -0.61 -1.87
N PHE A 150 2.86 -0.97 -0.60
CA PHE A 150 3.93 -1.64 0.12
C PHE A 150 3.41 -2.95 0.69
N TYR A 151 4.29 -3.95 0.72
CA TYR A 151 4.06 -5.17 1.49
C TYR A 151 4.26 -4.87 2.97
N GLN A 152 3.43 -5.50 3.81
CA GLN A 152 3.49 -5.43 5.26
C GLN A 152 3.42 -6.85 5.81
N ARG A 153 4.43 -7.29 6.57
CA ARG A 153 4.48 -8.67 7.05
C ARG A 153 3.58 -8.92 8.27
N TYR A 154 3.42 -7.91 9.12
CA TYR A 154 2.65 -8.03 10.36
C TYR A 154 1.77 -6.80 10.56
N LYS A 155 0.63 -6.96 11.26
CA LYS A 155 -0.17 -5.82 11.67
C LYS A 155 0.64 -4.86 12.54
N ILE A 156 0.45 -3.56 12.34
CA ILE A 156 0.88 -2.53 13.27
C ILE A 156 -0.28 -2.10 14.15
N LYS A 157 0.02 -1.53 15.31
CA LYS A 157 -1.00 -0.98 16.21
C LYS A 157 -1.69 0.23 15.57
N PRO A 158 -3.03 0.33 15.71
CA PRO A 158 -3.79 1.52 15.33
C PRO A 158 -3.20 2.79 15.93
N HIS A 159 -3.04 3.80 15.09
CA HIS A 159 -2.74 5.17 15.52
C HIS A 159 -3.05 6.15 14.40
N THR A 160 -3.66 7.28 14.74
CA THR A 160 -3.96 8.33 13.77
C THR A 160 -2.98 9.48 13.90
N LEU A 161 -2.38 9.88 12.77
CA LEU A 161 -1.58 11.09 12.68
C LEU A 161 -2.48 12.33 12.66
N LYS A 162 -2.03 13.42 13.28
CA LYS A 162 -2.73 14.71 13.26
C LYS A 162 -2.60 15.34 11.88
N GLN A 163 -3.60 16.11 11.45
CA GLN A 163 -3.62 16.77 10.12
C GLN A 163 -2.37 17.63 9.82
N LYS A 164 -1.73 18.21 10.85
CA LYS A 164 -0.49 18.98 10.72
C LYS A 164 0.72 18.13 10.28
N GLU A 165 0.70 16.84 10.59
CA GLU A 165 1.77 15.87 10.29
C GLU A 165 1.75 15.40 8.82
N ARG A 166 0.80 15.91 8.02
CA ARG A 166 0.85 15.73 6.56
C ARG A 166 2.04 16.44 5.93
N ARG A 167 2.45 17.58 6.51
CA ARG A 167 3.50 18.45 5.98
C ARG A 167 4.87 17.90 6.33
N MET A 168 5.82 18.01 5.41
CA MET A 168 7.21 17.56 5.60
C MET A 168 7.26 16.09 6.07
N PHE A 169 6.32 15.28 5.59
CA PHE A 169 6.23 13.88 5.97
C PHE A 169 7.40 13.11 5.34
N ARG A 170 8.10 12.33 6.16
CA ARG A 170 9.22 11.48 5.74
C ARG A 170 8.77 10.02 5.78
N LEU A 171 8.45 9.47 4.61
CA LEU A 171 7.88 8.12 4.48
C LEU A 171 8.77 7.04 5.10
N TRP A 172 10.07 7.10 4.82
CA TRP A 172 11.01 6.09 5.30
C TRP A 172 11.20 6.16 6.82
N ASP A 173 11.27 7.36 7.38
CA ASP A 173 11.33 7.56 8.84
C ASP A 173 10.08 7.00 9.52
N TRP A 174 8.91 7.16 8.89
CA TRP A 174 7.66 6.59 9.42
C TRP A 174 7.70 5.05 9.40
N PHE A 175 8.19 4.42 8.33
CA PHE A 175 8.37 2.96 8.29
C PHE A 175 9.38 2.46 9.33
N LEU A 176 10.50 3.17 9.52
CA LEU A 176 11.51 2.83 10.53
C LEU A 176 10.94 2.90 11.95
N LYS A 177 10.14 3.92 12.25
CA LYS A 177 9.43 4.06 13.53
C LYS A 177 8.41 2.92 13.75
N ASN A 178 7.78 2.46 12.67
CA ASN A 178 6.77 1.39 12.69
C ASN A 178 7.35 0.00 12.33
N LYS A 179 8.61 -0.28 12.67
CA LYS A 179 9.34 -1.51 12.30
C LYS A 179 8.64 -2.84 12.60
N GLN A 180 7.64 -2.87 13.50
CA GLN A 180 6.77 -4.03 13.73
C GLN A 180 6.16 -4.55 12.42
N GLY A 181 5.74 -3.65 11.53
CA GLY A 181 5.09 -4.03 10.27
C GLY A 181 6.01 -4.74 9.29
N LYS A 182 7.34 -4.66 9.47
CA LYS A 182 8.38 -5.15 8.55
C LYS A 182 8.03 -4.88 7.08
N PHE A 183 7.80 -3.60 6.79
CA PHE A 183 7.41 -3.14 5.47
C PHE A 183 8.48 -3.45 4.41
N LYS A 184 8.03 -3.81 3.21
CA LYS A 184 8.90 -3.97 2.02
C LYS A 184 8.25 -3.28 0.83
N GLY A 185 9.06 -2.62 0.00
CA GLY A 185 8.58 -2.00 -1.21
C GLY A 185 9.33 -0.70 -1.53
N PRO A 186 8.82 0.07 -2.50
CA PRO A 186 7.52 -0.07 -3.16
C PRO A 186 7.35 -1.39 -3.95
N ILE A 187 6.12 -1.90 -4.06
CA ILE A 187 5.82 -3.13 -4.82
C ILE A 187 4.88 -2.88 -6.01
N ALA A 188 4.09 -1.81 -5.95
CA ALA A 188 3.33 -1.28 -7.08
C ALA A 188 3.14 0.22 -6.91
N GLY A 189 3.06 0.96 -8.01
CA GLY A 189 2.91 2.41 -7.97
C GLY A 189 2.38 2.97 -9.28
N VAL A 190 1.42 3.88 -9.16
CA VAL A 190 0.91 4.71 -10.26
C VAL A 190 0.86 6.16 -9.82
N GLN A 191 0.98 7.09 -10.77
CA GLN A 191 0.89 8.51 -10.48
C GLN A 191 0.19 9.26 -11.61
N PHE A 192 -0.41 10.39 -11.28
CA PHE A 192 -0.87 11.38 -12.26
C PHE A 192 -0.28 12.74 -11.93
N SER A 193 -0.27 13.62 -12.93
CA SER A 193 0.20 14.99 -12.79
C SER A 193 -0.98 15.97 -12.86
N THR A 194 -0.92 17.06 -12.10
CA THR A 194 -1.88 18.17 -12.22
C THR A 194 -1.15 19.50 -12.26
N ARG A 195 -1.78 20.50 -12.88
CA ARG A 195 -1.45 21.90 -12.65
C ARG A 195 -2.49 22.50 -11.71
N GLU A 196 -2.17 23.69 -11.22
CA GLU A 196 -3.04 24.54 -10.42
C GLU A 196 -4.38 24.91 -11.04
#